data_AF-A0AAN7PJJ3-F1
#
_entry.id   AF-A0AAN7PJJ3-F1
#
_cell.length_a   1.000
_cell.length_b   1.000
_cell.length_c   1.000
_cell.angle_alpha   90.00
_cell.angle_beta   90.00
_cell.angle_gamma   90.00
#
_symmetry.space_group_name_H-M   'P 1'
#
loop_
_entity.id
_entity.type
_entity.pdbx_description
1 polymer ?
#
loop_
_entity_poly.entity_id
_entity_poly.type
_entity_poly.pdbx_seq_one_letter_code
_entity_poly.pdbx_strand_id
1 'polypeptide(L)'
;MWFLQSSYPQLGIGLIMLLSMSAGISSSMALETILLHRGRDQLPWKVAAKTATGMSLISMLAMEVAENVVDYLLTGGTVELGSAPFWLAAGAAIVAGFLTPLPYNYIRLRKYNKSCH
;
A
#
# COMPACT_ATOMS: atom_id res chain seq x y z
N MET A 1 7.01 -4.84 -7.36
CA MET A 1 6.36 -5.68 -8.39
C MET A 1 7.20 -5.80 -9.65
N TRP A 2 7.43 -4.71 -10.39
CA TRP A 2 8.01 -4.77 -11.74
C TRP A 2 9.42 -5.38 -11.80
N PHE A 3 10.29 -5.11 -10.83
CA PHE A 3 11.63 -5.73 -10.76
C PHE A 3 11.59 -7.26 -10.69
N LEU A 4 10.69 -7.82 -9.85
CA LEU A 4 10.54 -9.26 -9.72
C LEU A 4 9.87 -9.87 -10.95
N GLN A 5 8.93 -9.17 -11.57
CA GLN A 5 8.31 -9.60 -12.85
C GLN A 5 9.32 -9.59 -14.00
N SER A 6 10.24 -8.63 -14.06
CA SER A 6 11.26 -8.56 -15.12
C SER A 6 12.41 -9.54 -14.93
N SER A 7 12.86 -9.74 -13.67
CA SER A 7 14.02 -10.58 -13.38
C SER A 7 13.67 -12.05 -13.14
N TYR A 8 12.44 -12.34 -12.68
CA TYR A 8 11.99 -13.69 -12.36
C TYR A 8 10.57 -13.96 -12.88
N PRO A 9 10.33 -13.92 -14.20
CA PRO A 9 9.01 -14.16 -14.78
C PRO A 9 8.49 -15.60 -14.59
N GLN A 10 9.36 -16.53 -14.21
CA GLN A 10 9.02 -17.93 -13.90
C GLN A 10 8.29 -18.09 -12.56
N LEU A 11 8.35 -17.08 -11.67
CA LEU A 11 7.59 -17.10 -10.43
C LEU A 11 6.12 -16.78 -10.72
N GLY A 12 5.20 -17.56 -10.12
CA GLY A 12 3.77 -17.29 -10.24
C GLY A 12 3.42 -15.87 -9.78
N ILE A 13 2.57 -15.18 -10.54
CA ILE A 13 2.23 -13.76 -10.32
C ILE A 13 1.74 -13.49 -8.89
N GLY A 14 1.02 -14.45 -8.29
CA GLY A 14 0.54 -14.37 -6.91
C GLY A 14 1.67 -14.33 -5.87
N LEU A 15 2.76 -15.08 -6.08
CA LEU A 15 3.93 -15.04 -5.20
C LEU A 15 4.68 -13.71 -5.34
N ILE A 16 4.78 -13.19 -6.56
CA ILE A 16 5.43 -11.90 -6.81
C ILE A 16 4.65 -10.76 -6.14
N MET A 17 3.32 -10.76 -6.27
CA MET A 17 2.44 -9.82 -5.56
C MET A 17 2.65 -9.92 -4.05
N LEU A 18 2.57 -11.13 -3.48
CA LEU A 18 2.70 -11.33 -2.03
C LEU A 18 4.05 -10.84 -1.50
N LEU A 19 5.16 -11.16 -2.18
CA LEU A 19 6.49 -10.71 -1.80
C LEU A 19 6.68 -9.21 -1.97
N SER A 20 6.12 -8.62 -3.03
CA SER A 20 6.17 -7.18 -3.24
C SER A 20 5.39 -6.45 -2.15
N MET A 21 4.20 -6.97 -1.80
CA MET A 21 3.34 -6.41 -0.77
C MET A 21 3.96 -6.51 0.62
N SER A 22 4.53 -7.66 0.96
CA SER A 22 5.17 -7.81 2.27
C SER A 22 6.37 -6.88 2.42
N ALA A 23 7.15 -6.68 1.35
CA ALA A 23 8.25 -5.72 1.34
C ALA A 23 7.77 -4.27 1.45
N GLY A 24 6.71 -3.89 0.70
CA GLY A 24 6.08 -2.57 0.75
C GLY A 24 5.62 -2.23 2.16
N ILE A 25 4.70 -3.03 2.72
CA ILE A 25 4.17 -2.86 4.08
C ILE A 25 5.28 -2.82 5.12
N SER A 26 6.27 -3.72 5.02
CA SER A 26 7.38 -3.76 5.99
C SER A 26 8.19 -2.47 5.97
N SER A 27 8.51 -1.96 4.78
CA SER A 27 9.27 -0.72 4.63
C SER A 27 8.50 0.51 5.11
N SER A 28 7.20 0.60 4.80
CA SER A 28 6.36 1.71 5.23
C SER A 28 6.13 1.68 6.74
N MET A 29 5.90 0.51 7.33
CA MET A 29 5.72 0.37 8.77
C MET A 29 7.01 0.68 9.54
N ALA A 30 8.18 0.31 8.98
CA ALA A 30 9.46 0.74 9.52
C ALA A 30 9.61 2.27 9.46
N LEU A 31 9.24 2.90 8.34
CA LEU A 31 9.32 4.34 8.16
C LEU A 31 8.38 5.09 9.12
N GLU A 32 7.11 4.68 9.24
CA GLU A 32 6.15 5.26 10.19
C GLU A 32 6.63 5.08 11.63
N THR A 33 7.15 3.91 11.99
CA THR A 33 7.70 3.65 13.34
C THR A 33 8.89 4.55 13.65
N ILE A 34 9.81 4.72 12.69
CA ILE A 34 10.97 5.60 12.82
C ILE A 34 10.51 7.06 12.93
N LEU A 35 9.53 7.48 12.13
CA LEU A 35 9.00 8.85 12.15
C LEU A 35 8.24 9.15 13.44
N LEU A 36 7.51 8.20 14.02
CA LEU A 36 6.86 8.35 15.33
C LEU A 36 7.87 8.37 16.49
N HIS A 37 8.94 7.57 16.39
CA HIS A 37 9.97 7.51 17.42
C HIS A 37 10.88 8.74 17.41
N ARG A 38 11.27 9.22 16.23
CA ARG A 38 12.28 10.28 16.05
C ARG A 38 11.68 11.63 15.59
N GLY A 39 10.42 11.64 15.19
CA GLY A 39 9.68 12.84 14.79
C GLY A 39 9.06 13.57 15.98
N ARG A 40 7.92 14.23 15.74
CA ARG A 40 7.32 15.14 16.72
C ARG A 40 6.79 14.46 17.98
N ASP A 41 6.30 13.22 17.87
CA ASP A 41 5.65 12.52 18.98
C ASP A 41 6.63 11.83 19.94
N GLN A 42 7.90 11.65 19.54
CA GLN A 42 9.00 11.04 20.31
C GLN A 42 8.59 9.81 21.13
N LEU A 43 7.76 8.94 20.55
CA LEU A 43 7.20 7.80 21.26
C LEU A 43 8.28 6.74 21.52
N PRO A 44 8.31 6.07 22.68
CA PRO A 44 9.25 4.96 22.90
C PRO A 44 8.98 3.84 21.88
N TRP A 45 10.03 3.15 21.42
CA TRP A 45 10.00 2.16 20.33
C TRP A 45 8.80 1.19 20.36
N LYS A 46 8.48 0.65 21.54
CA LYS A 46 7.35 -0.28 21.72
C LYS A 46 5.99 0.36 21.44
N VAL A 47 5.82 1.63 21.81
CA VAL A 47 4.57 2.39 21.61
C VAL A 47 4.50 2.91 20.17
N ALA A 48 5.61 3.35 19.59
CA ALA A 48 5.69 3.76 18.19
C ALA A 48 5.27 2.61 17.24
N ALA A 49 5.82 1.40 17.44
CA ALA A 49 5.47 0.24 16.62
C ALA A 49 4.00 -0.18 16.78
N LYS A 50 3.46 -0.14 18.00
CA LYS A 50 2.04 -0.43 18.29
C LYS A 50 1.10 0.62 17.67
N THR A 51 1.57 1.86 17.58
CA THR A 51 0.80 2.97 17.01
C THR A 51 0.82 2.91 15.49
N ALA A 52 1.97 2.67 14.86
CA ALA A 52 2.10 2.47 13.42
C ALA A 52 1.21 1.31 12.93
N THR A 53 1.30 0.15 13.58
CA THR A 53 0.43 -1.01 13.30
C THR A 53 -1.06 -0.69 13.48
N GLY A 54 -1.43 0.13 14.48
CA GLY A 54 -2.83 0.44 14.80
C GLY A 54 -3.47 1.55 13.95
N MET A 55 -2.69 2.48 13.39
CA MET A 55 -3.23 3.59 12.61
C MET A 55 -3.39 3.26 11.13
N SER A 56 -2.43 2.54 10.54
CA SER A 56 -2.27 2.52 9.09
C SER A 56 -2.29 1.14 8.45
N LEU A 57 -2.08 0.05 9.19
CA LEU A 57 -1.85 -1.30 8.61
C LEU A 57 -3.00 -1.79 7.70
N ILE A 58 -4.25 -1.66 8.16
CA ILE A 58 -5.43 -2.14 7.40
C ILE A 58 -5.64 -1.32 6.13
N SER A 59 -5.49 0.00 6.23
CA SER A 59 -5.62 0.92 5.09
C SER A 59 -4.48 0.73 4.08
N MET A 60 -3.26 0.47 4.58
CA MET A 60 -2.08 0.18 3.77
C MET A 60 -2.20 -1.15 3.03
N LEU A 61 -2.65 -2.20 3.72
CA LEU A 61 -2.99 -3.48 3.11
C LEU A 61 -4.06 -3.30 2.02
N ALA A 62 -5.14 -2.58 2.31
CA ALA A 62 -6.22 -2.38 1.36
C ALA A 62 -5.77 -1.61 0.11
N MET A 63 -4.96 -0.57 0.29
CA MET A 63 -4.36 0.22 -0.80
C MET A 63 -3.46 -0.64 -1.68
N GLU A 64 -2.54 -1.40 -1.07
CA GLU A 64 -1.58 -2.20 -1.83
C GLU A 64 -2.24 -3.40 -2.53
N VAL A 65 -3.32 -3.95 -1.95
CA VAL A 65 -4.14 -4.96 -2.65
C VAL A 65 -4.85 -4.32 -3.84
N ALA A 66 -5.49 -3.16 -3.66
CA ALA A 66 -6.22 -2.49 -4.72
C ALA A 66 -5.31 -2.10 -5.89
N GLU A 67 -4.12 -1.56 -5.60
CA GLU A 67 -3.11 -1.22 -6.61
C GLU A 67 -2.65 -2.45 -7.39
N ASN A 68 -2.31 -3.55 -6.69
CA ASN A 68 -1.88 -4.78 -7.35
C ASN A 68 -3.00 -5.43 -8.17
N VAL A 69 -4.25 -5.38 -7.70
CA VAL A 69 -5.41 -5.90 -8.44
C VAL A 69 -5.68 -5.07 -9.68
N VAL A 70 -5.67 -3.75 -9.59
CA VAL A 70 -5.89 -2.85 -10.73
C VAL A 70 -4.75 -2.98 -11.75
N ASP A 71 -3.50 -3.03 -11.30
CA ASP A 71 -2.36 -3.28 -12.18
C ASP A 71 -2.45 -4.66 -12.85
N TYR A 72 -2.84 -5.70 -12.12
CA TYR A 72 -3.04 -7.03 -12.71
C TYR A 72 -4.17 -7.06 -13.74
N LEU A 73 -5.31 -6.42 -13.45
CA LEU A 73 -6.46 -6.38 -14.36
C LEU A 73 -6.19 -5.59 -15.64
N LEU A 74 -5.40 -4.51 -15.57
CA LEU A 74 -5.14 -3.62 -16.70
C LEU A 74 -3.90 -4.02 -17.50
N THR A 75 -2.86 -4.53 -16.84
CA THR A 75 -1.59 -4.89 -17.46
C THR A 75 -1.53 -6.38 -17.81
N GLY A 76 -2.45 -7.22 -17.28
CA GLY A 76 -2.54 -8.65 -17.59
C GLY A 76 -1.32 -9.49 -17.19
N GLY A 77 -0.37 -8.90 -16.45
CA GLY A 77 0.93 -9.51 -16.12
C GLY A 77 2.04 -9.27 -17.13
N THR A 78 1.81 -8.50 -18.21
CA THR A 78 2.84 -8.15 -19.21
C THR A 78 3.33 -6.73 -19.02
N VAL A 79 4.54 -6.56 -18.46
CA VAL A 79 5.12 -5.25 -18.16
C VAL A 79 5.77 -4.66 -19.41
N GLU A 80 5.05 -3.77 -20.11
CA GLU A 80 5.60 -2.96 -21.20
C GLU A 80 5.81 -1.51 -20.76
N LEU A 81 6.96 -1.22 -20.14
CA LEU A 81 7.32 0.10 -19.58
C LEU A 81 7.29 1.25 -20.61
N GLY A 82 7.42 0.93 -21.91
CA GLY A 82 7.41 1.91 -23.01
C GLY A 82 6.03 2.22 -23.57
N SER A 83 4.97 1.57 -23.10
CA SER A 83 3.62 1.69 -23.66
C SER A 83 2.78 2.72 -22.89
N ALA A 84 2.05 3.59 -23.61
CA ALA A 84 1.05 4.49 -23.03
C ALA A 84 -0.02 3.79 -22.15
N PRO A 85 -0.54 2.58 -22.47
CA PRO A 85 -1.52 1.90 -21.62
C PRO A 85 -0.96 1.51 -20.24
N PHE A 86 0.33 1.20 -20.14
CA PHE A 86 0.96 0.90 -18.85
C PHE A 86 0.94 2.11 -17.89
N TRP A 87 1.24 3.31 -18.39
CA TRP A 87 1.20 4.52 -17.58
C TRP A 87 -0.23 4.90 -17.16
N LEU A 88 -1.23 4.62 -18.00
CA LEU A 88 -2.64 4.76 -17.65
C LEU A 88 -3.06 3.75 -16.58
N ALA A 89 -2.61 2.49 -16.70
CA ALA A 89 -2.85 1.46 -15.69
C ALA A 89 -2.24 1.81 -14.34
N ALA A 90 -0.98 2.28 -14.34
CA ALA A 90 -0.30 2.76 -13.15
C ALA A 90 -1.05 3.95 -12.51
N GLY A 91 -1.50 4.91 -13.33
CA GLY A 91 -2.31 6.04 -12.85
C GLY A 91 -3.63 5.60 -12.23
N ALA A 92 -4.34 4.67 -12.86
CA ALA A 92 -5.59 4.11 -12.34
C ALA A 92 -5.36 3.33 -11.04
N ALA A 93 -4.27 2.57 -10.93
CA ALA A 93 -3.89 1.86 -9.73
C ALA A 93 -3.65 2.84 -8.57
N ILE A 94 -2.88 3.91 -8.77
CA ILE A 94 -2.62 4.94 -7.75
C ILE A 94 -3.93 5.59 -7.29
N VAL A 95 -4.83 5.94 -8.21
CA VAL A 95 -6.12 6.54 -7.86
C VAL A 95 -6.99 5.55 -7.08
N ALA A 96 -7.05 4.28 -7.50
CA ALA A 96 -7.79 3.25 -6.79
C ALA A 96 -7.20 3.00 -5.39
N GLY A 97 -5.88 2.92 -5.28
CA GLY A 97 -5.15 2.81 -4.03
C GLY A 97 -5.48 3.94 -3.07
N PHE A 98 -5.45 5.19 -3.54
CA PHE A 98 -5.79 6.36 -2.74
C PHE A 98 -7.26 6.41 -2.31
N LEU A 99 -8.18 6.00 -3.20
CA LEU A 99 -9.62 6.02 -2.91
C LEU A 99 -10.07 4.87 -2.00
N THR A 100 -9.38 3.73 -2.03
CA THR A 100 -9.74 2.52 -1.27
C THR A 100 -9.81 2.71 0.26
N PRO A 101 -8.85 3.39 0.93
CA PRO A 101 -8.91 3.57 2.37
C PRO A 101 -9.90 4.65 2.82
N LEU A 102 -10.39 5.52 1.93
CA LEU A 102 -11.34 6.60 2.26
C LEU A 102 -12.67 6.10 2.84
N PRO A 103 -13.42 5.16 2.22
CA PRO A 103 -14.68 4.68 2.78
C PRO A 103 -14.48 3.97 4.12
N TYR A 104 -13.38 3.22 4.29
CA TYR A 104 -13.05 2.58 5.57
C TYR A 104 -12.78 3.62 6.66
N ASN A 105 -11.94 4.61 6.37
CA ASN A 105 -11.63 5.70 7.31
C ASN A 105 -12.89 6.54 7.64
N TYR A 106 -13.76 6.80 6.66
CA TYR A 106 -15.00 7.54 6.85
C TYR A 106 -15.99 6.79 7.76
N ILE A 107 -16.22 5.49 7.54
CA ILE A 107 -17.10 4.66 8.39
C ILE A 107 -16.55 4.61 9.82
N ARG A 108 -15.24 4.48 9.97
CA ARG A 108 -14.57 4.50 11.28
C ARG A 108 -14.79 5.83 12.00
N LEU A 109 -14.55 6.97 11.34
CA LEU A 109 -14.77 8.30 11.91
C LEU A 109 -16.23 8.51 12.34
N ARG A 110 -17.19 8.09 11.50
CA ARG A 110 -18.62 8.14 11.80
C ARG A 110 -19.00 7.28 13.01
N LYS A 111 -18.44 6.08 13.13
CA LYS A 111 -18.70 5.16 14.25
C LYS A 111 -18.16 5.69 15.59
N TYR A 112 -17.03 6.43 15.56
CA TYR A 112 -16.43 7.02 16.75
C TYR A 112 -16.85 8.48 17.00
N ASN A 113 -17.84 9.00 16.27
CA ASN A 113 -18.32 10.40 16.35
C ASN A 113 -17.19 11.44 16.33
N LYS A 114 -16.11 11.16 15.59
CA LYS A 114 -14.98 12.08 15.41
C LYS A 114 -15.16 12.78 14.07
N SER A 115 -15.49 14.06 14.09
CA SER A 115 -15.53 14.91 12.91
C SER A 115 -14.14 15.47 12.66
N CYS A 116 -13.56 15.22 11.49
CA CYS A 116 -12.46 16.03 10.99
C CYS A 116 -13.08 17.34 10.47
N HIS A 117 -12.75 18.45 11.11
CA HIS A 117 -13.20 19.79 10.76
C HIS A 117 -12.07 20.53 10.04
#